data_AF-A0A534DTJ1-F1
#
_entry.id   AF-A0A534DTJ1-F1
#
_cell.length_a   1.000
_cell.length_b   1.000
_cell.length_c   1.000
_cell.angle_alpha   90.00
_cell.angle_beta   90.00
_cell.angle_gamma   90.00
#
_symmetry.space_group_name_H-M   'P 1'
#
loop_
_entity.id
_entity.type
_entity.pdbx_description
1 polymer ?
#
loop_
_entity_poly.entity_id
_entity_poly.type
_entity_poly.pdbx_seq_one_letter_code
_entity_poly.pdbx_strand_id
1 'polypeptide(L)' 'MSGWHIAQLNVGRILAPTDSPQLAEFMARLDEINALADATPGFVWRLQTASGNATDIRVSEDPYFLVNMSVWATIES' A
#
# COMPACT_ATOMS: atom_id res chain seq x y z
N MET A 1 -5.25 25.15 5.69
CA MET A 1 -5.56 23.77 5.29
C MET A 1 -6.13 23.84 3.88
N SER A 2 -5.65 23.02 2.96
CA SER A 2 -6.33 22.81 1.68
C SER A 2 -7.76 22.31 1.95
N GLY A 3 -8.71 22.65 1.07
CA GLY A 3 -10.08 22.14 1.16
C GLY A 3 -10.22 20.66 0.74
N TRP A 4 -9.10 19.97 0.50
CA TRP A 4 -9.02 18.62 -0.04
C TRP A 4 -7.71 17.94 0.36
N HIS A 5 -7.72 16.61 0.33
CA HIS A 5 -6.56 15.74 0.46
C HIS A 5 -6.20 15.13 -0.90
N ILE A 6 -4.98 14.60 -1.03
CA ILE A 6 -4.53 13.88 -2.22
C ILE A 6 -4.63 12.39 -1.97
N ALA A 7 -5.41 11.68 -2.78
CA ALA A 7 -5.43 10.22 -2.79
C ALA A 7 -4.47 9.71 -3.88
N GLN A 8 -3.52 8.87 -3.48
CA GLN A 8 -2.57 8.21 -4.36
C GLN A 8 -2.91 6.72 -4.47
N LEU A 9 -3.13 6.23 -5.68
CA LEU A 9 -3.33 4.81 -5.96
C LEU A 9 -2.07 4.22 -6.61
N ASN A 10 -1.50 3.22 -5.96
CA ASN A 10 -0.39 2.43 -6.48
C ASN A 10 -0.95 1.13 -7.05
N VAL A 11 -0.64 0.84 -8.31
CA VAL A 11 -1.03 -0.41 -8.98
C VAL A 11 0.21 -1.12 -9.50
N GLY A 12 0.25 -2.43 -9.38
CA GLY A 12 1.39 -3.22 -9.81
C GLY A 12 1.03 -4.67 -10.07
N ARG A 13 1.89 -5.34 -10.84
CA ARG A 13 1.79 -6.77 -11.08
C ARG A 13 2.98 -7.48 -10.44
N ILE A 14 2.72 -8.38 -9.51
CA ILE A 14 3.77 -9.17 -8.83
C ILE A 14 4.25 -10.31 -9.72
N LEU A 15 5.47 -10.79 -9.47
CA LEU A 15 6.13 -11.79 -10.32
C LEU A 15 5.78 -13.24 -9.95
N ALA A 16 5.21 -13.46 -8.77
CA ALA A 16 4.88 -14.77 -8.21
C ALA A 16 3.77 -14.64 -7.14
N PRO A 17 3.19 -15.75 -6.64
CA PRO A 17 2.26 -15.71 -5.50
C PRO A 17 2.85 -15.05 -4.24
N THR A 18 2.02 -14.42 -3.41
CA THR A 18 2.45 -13.68 -2.20
C THR A 18 3.09 -14.57 -1.13
N ASP A 19 2.78 -15.86 -1.13
CA ASP A 19 3.39 -16.88 -0.25
C ASP A 19 4.63 -17.56 -0.87
N SER A 20 5.04 -17.13 -2.06
CA SER A 20 6.21 -17.72 -2.74
C SER A 20 7.53 -17.28 -2.11
N PRO A 21 8.58 -18.13 -2.16
CA PRO A 21 9.93 -17.75 -1.71
C PRO A 21 10.49 -16.51 -2.43
N GLN A 22 10.10 -16.29 -3.69
CA GLN A 22 10.56 -15.16 -4.49
C GLN A 22 10.07 -13.81 -3.96
N LEU A 23 8.89 -13.76 -3.34
CA LEU A 23 8.34 -12.53 -2.76
C LEU A 23 8.53 -12.41 -1.26
N ALA A 24 9.10 -13.42 -0.60
CA ALA A 24 9.20 -13.47 0.86
C ALA A 24 9.86 -12.21 1.46
N GLU A 25 10.98 -11.75 0.90
CA GLU A 25 11.67 -10.55 1.38
C GLU A 25 10.87 -9.26 1.11
N PHE A 26 10.13 -9.19 0.01
CA PHE A 26 9.25 -8.05 -0.28
C PHE A 26 8.10 -7.99 0.74
N MET A 27 7.44 -9.13 0.97
CA MET A 27 6.32 -9.23 1.91
C MET A 27 6.75 -8.97 3.36
N ALA A 28 7.94 -9.43 3.75
CA ALA A 28 8.50 -9.23 5.09
C ALA A 28 8.76 -7.75 5.43
N ARG A 29 8.88 -6.86 4.44
CA ARG A 29 9.13 -5.43 4.64
C ARG A 29 7.88 -4.56 4.62
N LEU A 30 6.70 -5.14 4.41
CA LEU A 30 5.47 -4.35 4.32
C LEU A 30 5.20 -3.56 5.61
N ASP A 31 5.35 -4.20 6.77
CA ASP A 31 5.11 -3.53 8.06
C ASP A 31 6.11 -2.38 8.31
N GLU A 32 7.39 -2.56 7.94
CA GLU A 32 8.42 -1.51 8.01
C GLU A 32 8.04 -0.31 7.14
N ILE A 33 7.66 -0.55 5.89
CA ILE A 33 7.33 0.50 4.92
C ILE A 33 6.01 1.20 5.29
N ASN A 34 5.03 0.45 5.79
CA ASN A 34 3.77 1.00 6.30
C ASN A 34 4.02 1.91 7.50
N ALA A 35 4.86 1.47 8.46
CA ALA A 35 5.20 2.29 9.63
C ALA A 35 5.96 3.56 9.26
N LEU A 36 6.83 3.50 8.23
CA LEU A 36 7.50 4.68 7.71
C LEU A 36 6.50 5.68 7.11
N ALA A 37 5.52 5.19 6.34
CA ALA A 37 4.47 6.04 5.79
C ALA A 37 3.62 6.67 6.91
N ASP A 38 3.18 5.87 7.88
CA ASP A 38 2.37 6.32 9.03
C ASP A 38 3.10 7.41 9.86
N ALA A 39 4.43 7.42 9.87
CA ALA A 39 5.25 8.41 10.56
C ALA A 39 5.66 9.64 9.70
N THR A 40 5.35 9.63 8.40
CA THR A 40 5.78 10.71 7.48
C THR A 40 4.91 11.95 7.67
N PRO A 41 5.51 13.15 7.83
CA PRO A 41 4.74 14.39 7.91
C PRO A 41 3.82 14.59 6.70
N GLY A 42 2.53 14.83 6.95
CA GLY A 42 1.54 15.02 5.89
C GLY A 42 0.87 13.73 5.43
N PHE A 43 1.28 12.55 5.90
CA PHE A 43 0.52 11.32 5.71
C PHE A 43 -0.79 11.36 6.53
N VAL A 44 -1.91 10.97 5.91
CA VAL A 44 -3.24 11.04 6.53
C VAL A 44 -3.82 9.65 6.77
N TRP A 45 -3.67 8.74 5.80
CA TRP A 45 -4.29 7.41 5.86
C TRP A 45 -3.72 6.47 4.78
N ARG A 46 -3.81 5.16 4.98
CA ARG A 46 -3.61 4.13 3.94
C ARG A 46 -4.66 3.04 3.96
N LEU A 47 -4.85 2.43 2.80
CA LEU A 47 -5.65 1.22 2.63
C LEU A 47 -4.97 0.06 3.35
N GLN A 48 -5.75 -0.59 4.20
CA GLN A 48 -5.31 -1.74 4.99
C GLN A 48 -6.50 -2.65 5.28
N THR A 49 -6.24 -3.94 5.42
CA THR A 49 -7.21 -4.91 5.93
C THR A 49 -7.03 -5.10 7.45
N ALA A 50 -7.74 -6.06 8.05
CA ALA A 50 -7.53 -6.43 9.44
C ALA A 50 -6.10 -6.95 9.73
N SER A 51 -5.37 -7.42 8.71
CA SER A 51 -3.96 -7.82 8.83
C SER A 51 -2.98 -6.63 8.81
N GLY A 52 -3.48 -5.41 8.65
CA GLY A 52 -2.67 -4.20 8.51
C GLY A 52 -2.08 -4.02 7.11
N ASN A 53 -2.30 -4.96 6.19
CA ASN A 53 -1.75 -4.95 4.84
C ASN A 53 -2.85 -4.97 3.77
N ALA A 54 -2.58 -4.38 2.60
CA ALA A 54 -3.52 -4.32 1.48
C ALA A 54 -3.41 -5.49 0.49
N THR A 55 -2.40 -6.35 0.63
CA THR A 55 -2.08 -7.42 -0.33
C THR A 55 -3.14 -8.52 -0.41
N ASP A 56 -4.02 -8.62 0.59
CA ASP A 56 -5.12 -9.58 0.63
C ASP A 56 -6.36 -9.09 -0.16
N ILE A 57 -6.36 -7.83 -0.61
CA ILE A 57 -7.45 -7.22 -1.36
C ILE A 57 -7.36 -7.67 -2.82
N ARG A 58 -8.43 -8.33 -3.29
CA ARG A 58 -8.60 -8.71 -4.69
C ARG A 58 -9.50 -7.70 -5.40
N VAL A 59 -8.93 -6.94 -6.34
CA VAL A 59 -9.67 -5.94 -7.13
C VAL A 59 -9.88 -6.34 -8.59
N SER A 60 -9.32 -7.48 -9.01
CA SER A 60 -9.49 -8.05 -10.35
C SER A 60 -9.36 -9.58 -10.30
N GLU A 61 -9.65 -10.23 -11.42
CA GLU A 61 -9.47 -11.68 -11.58
C GLU A 61 -7.99 -12.09 -11.75
N ASP A 62 -7.07 -11.16 -12.01
CA ASP A 62 -5.63 -11.46 -12.09
C ASP A 62 -5.07 -11.57 -10.65
N PRO A 63 -4.68 -12.77 -10.18
CA PRO A 63 -4.16 -12.95 -8.83
C PRO A 63 -2.80 -12.27 -8.62
N TYR A 64 -2.16 -11.78 -9.68
CA TYR A 64 -0.91 -11.03 -9.60
C TYR A 64 -1.11 -9.52 -9.63
N PHE A 65 -2.34 -9.03 -9.83
CA PHE A 65 -2.63 -7.60 -9.78
C PHE A 65 -2.87 -7.15 -8.34
N LEU A 66 -1.99 -6.30 -7.83
CA LEU A 66 -2.09 -5.72 -6.50
C LEU A 66 -2.32 -4.21 -6.57
N VAL A 67 -3.05 -3.71 -5.57
CA VAL A 67 -3.25 -2.28 -5.36
C VAL A 67 -2.95 -1.89 -3.92
N ASN A 68 -2.48 -0.67 -3.74
CA ASN A 68 -2.41 0.00 -2.45
C ASN A 68 -2.87 1.46 -2.66
N MET A 69 -3.36 2.10 -1.62
CA MET A 69 -3.79 3.48 -1.66
C MET A 69 -3.34 4.21 -0.40
N SER A 70 -2.85 5.44 -0.56
CA SER A 70 -2.54 6.35 0.53
C SER A 70 -3.23 7.69 0.32
N VAL A 71 -3.45 8.42 1.42
CA VAL A 71 -4.01 9.77 1.42
C VAL A 71 -3.03 10.70 2.12
N TRP A 72 -2.78 11.84 1.49
CA TRP A 72 -1.80 12.83 1.90
C TRP A 72 -2.44 14.22 2.05
N ALA A 73 -1.81 15.05 2.89
CA ALA A 73 -2.26 16.39 3.21
C ALA A 73 -2.19 17.32 1.98
N THR A 74 -1.06 17.27 1.25
CA THR A 74 -0.81 18.06 0.04
C THR A 74 -0.06 17.24 -1.01
N ILE A 75 0.19 17.83 -2.19
CA ILE A 75 0.95 17.16 -3.27
C ILE A 75 2.46 17.12 -3.00
N GLU A 76 2.96 18.01 -2.14
CA GLU A 76 4.36 18.08 -1.71
C GLU A 76 4.69 17.18 -0.50
N SER A 77 3.65 16.58 0.10
CA SER A 77 3.80 15.66 1.24
C SER A 77 4.32 14.30 0.80
#